data_AF-A0A975NQJ3-F1
#
_entry.id   AF-A0A975NQJ3-F1
#
_cell.length_a   1.000
_cell.length_b   1.000
_cell.length_c   1.000
_cell.angle_alpha   90.00
_cell.angle_beta   90.00
_cell.angle_gamma   90.00
#
_symmetry.space_group_name_H-M   'P 1'
#
loop_
_entity.id
_entity.type
_entity.pdbx_description
1 polymer ?
#
loop_
_entity_poly.entity_id
_entity_poly.type
_entity_poly.pdbx_seq_one_letter_code
_entity_poly.pdbx_strand_id
1 'polypeptide(L)'
;MALQLRPNCEYCDKDLPPNSTEARICSYECTFCADCVETRLHNVCPNCGGGFVPRPIRPAREWRPGVSVQKHPPSDKRVHLKYSPDEVAAHSTKLRNIAPEMR
;
A
#
# COMPACT_ATOMS: atom_id res chain seq x y z
N MET A 1 3.26 -4.63 -17.86
CA MET A 1 2.15 -4.30 -16.94
C MET A 1 2.68 -3.29 -15.93
N ALA A 2 1.99 -2.19 -15.66
CA ALA A 2 2.39 -1.20 -14.64
C ALA A 2 1.58 -1.42 -13.35
N LEU A 3 2.12 -1.00 -12.19
CA LEU A 3 1.41 -1.03 -10.90
C LEU A 3 0.03 -0.35 -11.01
N GLN A 4 -0.99 -0.85 -10.33
CA GLN A 4 -2.33 -0.24 -10.40
C GLN A 4 -2.39 1.12 -9.70
N LEU A 5 -1.55 1.34 -8.68
CA LEU A 5 -1.57 2.55 -7.83
C LEU A 5 -2.97 2.81 -7.24
N ARG A 6 -3.38 1.96 -6.28
CA ARG A 6 -4.68 2.09 -5.61
C ARG A 6 -4.86 3.49 -4.99
N PRO A 7 -6.05 4.09 -5.09
CA PRO A 7 -6.25 5.51 -4.80
C PRO A 7 -6.41 5.82 -3.31
N ASN A 8 -6.52 4.82 -2.43
CA ASN A 8 -6.83 5.01 -1.02
C ASN A 8 -6.03 4.06 -0.11
N CYS A 9 -5.98 4.40 1.18
CA CYS A 9 -5.56 3.50 2.25
C CYS A 9 -6.65 2.45 2.48
N GLU A 10 -6.31 1.17 2.40
CA GLU A 10 -7.29 0.10 2.57
C GLU A 10 -7.87 0.00 3.98
N TYR A 11 -7.23 0.63 4.99
CA TYR A 11 -7.69 0.63 6.38
C TYR A 11 -8.57 1.84 6.71
N CYS A 12 -7.99 3.05 6.64
CA CYS A 12 -8.65 4.29 7.08
C CYS A 12 -9.27 5.10 5.95
N ASP A 13 -9.18 4.59 4.72
CA ASP A 13 -9.79 5.17 3.54
C ASP A 13 -9.28 6.56 3.11
N LYS A 14 -8.16 7.00 3.69
CA LYS A 14 -7.44 8.22 3.29
C LYS A 14 -7.02 8.16 1.83
N ASP A 15 -7.18 9.26 1.10
CA ASP A 15 -6.72 9.37 -0.28
C ASP A 15 -5.19 9.31 -0.38
N LEU A 16 -4.73 8.49 -1.33
CA LEU A 16 -3.33 8.23 -1.64
C LEU A 16 -3.11 8.42 -3.15
N PRO A 17 -3.06 9.68 -3.64
CA PRO A 17 -2.87 9.96 -5.05
C PRO A 17 -1.54 9.39 -5.58
N PRO A 18 -1.34 9.27 -6.91
CA PRO A 18 -0.18 8.61 -7.50
C PRO A 18 1.18 9.18 -7.10
N ASN A 19 1.20 10.46 -6.72
CA ASN A 19 2.37 11.20 -6.23
C ASN A 19 2.46 11.28 -4.69
N SER A 20 1.60 10.56 -3.96
CA SER A 20 1.61 10.54 -2.49
C SER A 20 2.90 9.92 -1.97
N THR A 21 3.59 10.66 -1.10
CA THR A 21 4.76 10.21 -0.33
C THR A 21 4.38 9.40 0.91
N GLU A 22 3.11 9.44 1.31
CA GLU A 22 2.57 8.73 2.46
C GLU A 22 2.11 7.30 2.11
N ALA A 23 1.99 6.97 0.83
CA ALA A 23 1.58 5.64 0.41
C ALA A 23 2.67 4.60 0.71
N ARG A 24 2.25 3.48 1.27
CA ARG A 24 3.04 2.27 1.51
C ARG A 24 2.42 1.13 0.72
N ILE A 25 3.26 0.26 0.18
CA ILE A 25 2.84 -0.86 -0.68
C ILE A 25 3.57 -2.15 -0.28
N CYS A 26 2.88 -3.28 -0.36
CA CYS A 26 3.49 -4.62 -0.27
C CYS A 26 3.66 -5.26 -1.66
N SER A 27 4.29 -6.43 -1.74
CA SER A 27 4.52 -7.15 -3.01
C SER A 27 3.24 -7.54 -3.78
N TYR A 28 2.09 -7.58 -3.08
CA TYR A 28 0.77 -7.88 -3.66
C TYR A 28 -0.08 -6.63 -3.92
N GLU A 29 0.56 -5.45 -3.96
CA GLU A 29 -0.06 -4.15 -4.18
C GLU A 29 -1.13 -3.75 -3.14
N CYS A 30 -1.12 -4.35 -1.95
CA CYS A 30 -1.95 -3.82 -0.84
C CYS A 30 -1.38 -2.46 -0.44
N THR A 31 -2.26 -1.44 -0.37
CA THR A 31 -1.87 -0.04 -0.21
C THR A 31 -2.43 0.53 1.09
N PHE A 32 -1.55 1.09 1.91
CA PHE A 32 -1.91 1.72 3.18
C PHE A 32 -1.16 3.05 3.34
N CYS A 33 -1.66 3.97 4.16
CA CYS A 33 -0.90 5.17 4.51
C CYS A 33 0.19 4.83 5.54
N ALA A 34 1.23 5.66 5.61
CA ALA A 34 2.35 5.53 6.55
C ALA A 34 1.85 5.40 8.00
N ASP A 35 0.91 6.25 8.40
CA ASP A 35 0.32 6.23 9.75
C ASP A 35 -0.31 4.88 10.10
N CYS A 36 -1.15 4.30 9.23
CA CYS A 36 -1.74 2.98 9.49
C CYS A 36 -0.68 1.88 9.52
N VAL A 37 0.36 1.97 8.67
CA VAL A 37 1.46 1.00 8.66
C VAL A 37 2.24 1.04 9.98
N GLU A 38 2.45 2.22 10.55
CA GLU A 38 3.22 2.41 11.79
C GLU A 38 2.38 2.09 13.03
N THR A 39 1.14 2.58 13.10
CA THR A 39 0.33 2.58 14.32
C THR A 39 -0.65 1.41 14.45
N ARG A 40 -1.21 0.92 13.32
CA ARG A 40 -2.25 -0.12 13.32
C ARG A 40 -1.71 -1.49 12.89
N LEU A 41 -0.83 -1.48 11.90
CA LEU A 41 -0.35 -2.70 11.24
C LEU A 41 1.06 -3.11 11.68
N HIS A 42 1.83 -2.21 12.30
CA HIS A 42 3.19 -2.46 12.78
C HIS A 42 4.11 -3.09 11.73
N ASN A 43 4.07 -2.56 10.50
CA ASN A 43 4.78 -3.08 9.34
C ASN A 43 4.45 -4.55 9.01
N VAL A 44 3.21 -5.00 9.27
CA VAL A 44 2.67 -6.33 8.89
C VAL A 44 1.51 -6.13 7.93
N CYS A 45 1.59 -6.67 6.72
CA CYS A 45 0.49 -6.66 5.78
C CYS A 45 -0.66 -7.55 6.30
N PRO A 46 -1.88 -7.03 6.48
CA PRO A 46 -2.99 -7.82 7.02
C PRO A 46 -3.44 -8.95 6.11
N ASN A 47 -3.06 -8.90 4.82
CA ASN A 47 -3.45 -9.88 3.82
C ASN A 47 -2.40 -10.98 3.59
N CYS A 48 -1.11 -10.69 3.80
CA CYS A 48 -0.03 -11.65 3.47
C CYS A 48 1.06 -11.79 4.54
N GLY A 49 1.04 -11.00 5.62
CA GLY A 49 2.07 -11.03 6.68
C GLY A 49 3.38 -10.32 6.34
N GLY A 50 3.66 -10.04 5.07
CA GLY A 50 4.87 -9.35 4.62
C GLY A 50 5.02 -7.91 5.11
N GLY A 51 6.17 -7.29 4.83
CA GLY A 51 6.43 -5.89 5.16
C GLY A 51 5.91 -4.89 4.12
N PHE A 52 6.10 -3.60 4.43
CA PHE A 52 5.78 -2.49 3.55
C PHE A 52 7.00 -1.65 3.19
N VAL A 53 6.96 -1.04 2.01
CA VAL A 53 7.92 -0.03 1.57
C VAL A 53 7.17 1.20 1.04
N PRO A 54 7.83 2.38 0.92
CA PRO A 54 7.26 3.52 0.21
C PRO A 54 6.82 3.13 -1.20
N ARG A 55 5.59 3.49 -1.57
CA ARG A 55 5.06 3.20 -2.90
C ARG A 55 5.84 4.01 -3.95
N PRO A 56 6.38 3.38 -5.01
CA PRO A 56 7.02 4.12 -6.10
C PRO A 56 6.06 5.13 -6.73
N ILE A 57 6.53 6.37 -6.93
CA ILE A 57 5.76 7.44 -7.57
C ILE A 57 5.86 7.29 -9.08
N ARG A 58 4.71 7.26 -9.76
CA ARG A 58 4.67 7.31 -11.22
C ARG A 58 4.95 8.75 -11.69
N PRO A 59 5.91 8.96 -12.61
CA PRO A 59 6.24 10.30 -13.08
C PRO A 59 5.04 11.00 -13.72
N ALA A 60 4.85 12.28 -13.37
CA ALA A 60 3.85 13.13 -14.02
C ALA A 60 4.25 13.50 -15.45
N ARG A 61 5.55 13.76 -15.67
CA ARG A 61 6.13 14.06 -16.98
C ARG A 61 6.58 12.78 -17.67
N GLU A 62 6.34 12.72 -18.97
CA GLU A 62 6.87 11.69 -19.86
C GLU A 62 8.35 11.95 -20.15
N TRP A 63 9.24 11.43 -19.30
CA TRP A 63 10.70 11.51 -19.51
C TRP A 63 11.20 10.53 -20.58
N ARG A 64 10.46 9.42 -20.76
CA ARG A 64 10.60 8.49 -21.86
C ARG A 64 9.25 8.33 -22.55
N PRO A 65 9.18 8.32 -23.89
CA PRO A 65 7.91 8.22 -24.62
C PRO A 65 7.07 7.03 -24.14
N GLY A 66 5.77 7.26 -23.93
CA GLY A 66 4.80 6.26 -23.50
C GLY A 66 4.74 6.03 -21.99
N VAL A 67 5.66 6.56 -21.17
CA VAL A 67 5.76 6.19 -19.74
C VAL A 67 5.54 7.40 -18.83
N SER A 68 4.28 7.60 -18.42
CA SER A 68 3.87 8.64 -17.45
C SER A 68 2.51 8.32 -16.82
N VAL A 69 2.08 9.11 -15.84
CA VAL A 69 0.72 9.03 -15.28
C VAL A 69 -0.38 9.28 -16.31
N GLN A 70 -0.11 10.08 -17.34
CA GLN A 70 -1.11 10.38 -18.38
C GLN A 70 -1.30 9.19 -19.33
N LYS A 71 -0.22 8.46 -19.65
CA LYS A 71 -0.26 7.28 -20.52
C LYS A 71 -0.67 6.02 -19.79
N HIS A 72 -0.30 5.92 -18.52
CA HIS A 72 -0.64 4.83 -17.62
C HIS A 72 -1.33 5.42 -16.39
N PRO A 73 -2.65 5.69 -16.46
CA PRO A 73 -3.38 6.26 -15.34
C PRO A 73 -3.36 5.33 -14.12
N PRO A 74 -3.46 5.87 -12.89
CA PRO A 74 -3.70 5.07 -11.71
C PRO A 74 -5.11 4.46 -11.74
N SER A 75 -5.36 3.48 -10.89
CA SER A 75 -6.69 2.96 -10.66
C SER A 75 -7.54 3.98 -9.92
N ASP A 76 -8.81 4.08 -10.33
CA ASP A 76 -9.90 4.78 -9.66
C ASP A 76 -10.65 3.89 -8.65
N LYS A 77 -10.37 2.58 -8.66
CA LYS A 77 -11.02 1.60 -7.80
C LYS A 77 -10.45 1.64 -6.39
N ARG A 78 -11.29 2.08 -5.46
CA ARG A 78 -11.02 2.03 -4.02
C ARG A 78 -11.06 0.59 -3.51
N VAL A 79 -10.18 0.28 -2.57
CA VAL A 79 -10.05 -1.04 -1.94
C VAL A 79 -10.11 -0.87 -0.43
N HIS A 80 -10.69 -1.84 0.27
CA HIS A 80 -10.82 -1.83 1.73
C HIS A 80 -10.31 -3.15 2.31
N LEU A 81 -10.19 -3.20 3.63
CA LEU A 81 -9.82 -4.41 4.37
C LEU A 81 -10.67 -5.61 3.95
N LYS A 82 -10.00 -6.74 3.71
CA LYS A 82 -10.66 -8.02 3.46
C LYS A 82 -11.14 -8.72 4.73
N TYR A 83 -10.48 -8.40 5.85
CA TYR A 83 -10.71 -8.98 7.17
C TYR A 83 -11.20 -7.89 8.12
N SER A 84 -11.90 -8.28 9.18
CA SER A 84 -12.36 -7.33 10.20
C SER A 84 -11.17 -6.64 10.90
N PRO A 85 -11.37 -5.44 11.47
CA PRO A 85 -10.31 -4.75 12.22
C PRO A 85 -9.69 -5.59 13.34
N ASP A 86 -10.49 -6.44 14.00
CA ASP A 86 -10.02 -7.30 15.09
C ASP A 86 -9.12 -8.44 14.56
N GLU A 87 -9.51 -9.07 13.45
CA GLU A 87 -8.67 -10.07 12.79
C GLU A 87 -7.35 -9.47 12.30
N VAL A 88 -7.40 -8.26 11.74
CA VAL A 88 -6.23 -7.50 11.30
C VAL A 88 -5.30 -7.19 12.48
N ALA A 89 -5.85 -6.73 13.60
CA ALA A 89 -5.07 -6.42 14.80
C ALA A 89 -4.43 -7.69 15.40
N ALA A 90 -5.17 -8.79 15.44
CA ALA A 90 -4.66 -10.08 15.90
C ALA A 90 -3.52 -10.59 15.01
N HIS A 91 -3.69 -10.55 13.69
CA HIS A 91 -2.67 -10.96 12.73
C HIS A 91 -1.39 -10.11 12.84
N SER A 92 -1.56 -8.79 12.90
CA SER A 92 -0.44 -7.84 13.02
C SER A 92 0.31 -8.03 14.33
N THR A 93 -0.40 -8.20 15.45
CA THR A 93 0.21 -8.43 16.77
C THR A 93 1.02 -9.72 16.80
N LYS A 94 0.53 -10.79 16.15
CA LYS A 94 1.23 -12.08 16.09
C LYS A 94 2.58 -11.98 15.38
N LEU A 95 2.69 -11.16 14.33
CA LEU A 95 3.86 -11.14 13.44
C LEU A 95 4.79 -9.93 13.62
N ARG A 96 4.36 -8.88 14.33
CA ARG A 96 5.11 -7.60 14.41
C ARG A 96 6.55 -7.72 14.90
N ASN A 97 6.86 -8.75 15.70
CA ASN A 97 8.20 -8.97 16.27
C ASN A 97 9.12 -9.83 15.38
N ILE A 98 8.62 -10.36 14.27
CA ILE A 98 9.41 -11.11 13.29
C ILE A 98 9.81 -10.11 12.20
N ALA A 99 11.08 -10.04 11.81
CA ALA A 99 11.51 -9.16 10.72
C ALA A 99 10.87 -9.59 9.39
N PRO A 100 10.47 -8.68 8.49
CA PRO A 100 9.80 -9.03 7.23
C PRO A 100 10.52 -10.07 6.37
N GLU A 101 11.85 -10.07 6.36
CA GLU A 101 12.71 -11.03 5.66
C GLU A 101 12.71 -12.43 6.27
N MET A 102 12.14 -12.60 7.46
CA MET A 102 12.03 -13.87 8.19
C MET A 102 10.57 -14.34 8.37
N ARG A 103 9.60 -13.69 7.71
CA ARG A 103 8.17 -14.03 7.78
C ARG A 103 7.72 -14.94 6.65
#